data_AF-A0A5B7HUD4-F1
#
_entry.id   AF-A0A5B7HUD4-F1
#
_cell.length_a   1.000
_cell.length_b   1.000
_cell.length_c   1.000
_cell.angle_alpha   90.00
_cell.angle_beta   90.00
_cell.angle_gamma   90.00
#
_symmetry.space_group_name_H-M   'P 1'
#
loop_
_entity.id
_entity.type
_entity.pdbx_description
1 polymer ?
#
loop_
_entity_poly.entity_id
_entity_poly.type
_entity_poly.pdbx_seq_one_letter_code
_entity_poly.pdbx_strand_id
1 'polypeptide(L)'
;MYLDVWLIVSPTHEAAVVEVTTAVSTAQEMDVRVNFAKSDLRPTQRLRWLGMKWDTSRAMVRLSPENADKIRRRVFRASASRLMTRRQWESLLGVLNFADEVCPLGRIRHRRLALEVNLVIPVRPQDLLHPVPRHLAAALRPWLDSSALRQWVPWQPPLPDLRVVQRQGSPSGFVVASSTVVLRPEGLVPQPPVCGDCVLPQSTNGQATVVPPPTHLEFLCRALRNHFSAAMVEDMLRALCPSSTRQYESCWRAFQAFLRKRGAPSVTAAVVFSFLSFLVHERGRQPPTVAVHLAALSAPLWYGFNIRLDPRAVVLLKRGHFLRYPIFISFLA
;
A
#
# COMPACT_ATOMS: atom_id res chain seq x y z
N MET A 1 -1.96 11.70 10.52
CA MET A 1 -1.78 10.28 10.91
C MET A 1 -1.06 9.52 9.82
N TYR A 2 -0.18 8.61 10.22
CA TYR A 2 0.46 7.67 9.31
C TYR A 2 0.29 6.26 9.87
N LEU A 3 -0.50 5.43 9.17
CA LEU A 3 -0.89 4.08 9.60
C LEU A 3 -1.48 4.08 11.03
N ASP A 4 -0.75 3.53 11.99
CA ASP A 4 -1.07 3.36 13.40
C ASP A 4 -0.48 4.45 14.32
N VAL A 5 0.22 5.44 13.75
CA VAL A 5 0.89 6.51 14.51
C VAL A 5 0.16 7.85 14.32
N TRP A 6 -0.26 8.44 15.44
CA TRP A 6 -0.96 9.72 15.48
C TRP A 6 0.03 10.83 15.86
N LEU A 7 -0.13 12.01 15.27
CA LEU A 7 0.58 13.22 15.61
C LEU A 7 -0.48 14.31 15.74
N ILE A 8 -0.57 14.93 16.90
CA ILE A 8 -1.47 16.03 17.20
C ILE A 8 -0.62 17.30 17.24
N VAL A 9 -1.02 18.31 16.48
CA VAL A 9 -0.30 19.57 16.35
C VAL A 9 -1.32 20.68 16.61
N SER A 10 -0.98 21.57 17.53
CA SER A 10 -1.86 22.64 17.98
C SER A 10 -1.07 23.94 18.13
N PRO A 11 -1.70 25.12 18.00
CA PRO A 11 -1.00 26.40 18.00
C PRO A 11 -0.46 26.79 19.38
N THR A 12 -1.09 26.30 20.46
CA THR A 12 -0.69 26.59 21.85
C THR A 12 -0.55 25.30 22.65
N HIS A 13 0.19 25.39 23.76
CA HIS A 13 0.37 24.27 24.68
C HIS A 13 -0.98 23.85 25.31
N GLU A 14 -1.80 24.81 25.70
CA GLU A 14 -3.12 24.59 26.30
C GLU A 14 -4.04 23.86 25.32
N ALA A 15 -4.10 24.30 24.06
CA ALA A 15 -4.87 23.65 23.02
C ALA A 15 -4.40 22.21 22.80
N ALA A 16 -3.07 21.99 22.77
CA ALA A 16 -2.50 20.65 22.62
C ALA A 16 -2.87 19.72 23.79
N VAL A 17 -2.90 20.20 25.03
CA VAL A 17 -3.37 19.40 26.18
C VAL A 17 -4.82 18.97 25.99
N VAL A 18 -5.70 19.90 25.61
CA VAL A 18 -7.12 19.61 25.38
C VAL A 18 -7.28 18.60 24.24
N GLU A 19 -6.66 18.85 23.09
CA GLU A 19 -6.79 18.00 21.91
C GLU A 19 -6.22 16.60 22.12
N VAL A 20 -5.08 16.46 22.82
CA VAL A 20 -4.53 15.15 23.20
C VAL A 20 -5.51 14.41 24.11
N THR A 21 -6.07 15.10 25.11
CA THR A 21 -7.03 14.49 26.04
C THR A 21 -8.28 14.02 25.30
N THR A 22 -8.85 14.87 24.45
CA THR A 22 -10.00 14.52 23.60
C THR A 22 -9.66 13.33 22.70
N ALA A 23 -8.53 13.35 21.99
CA ALA A 23 -8.14 12.27 21.08
C ALA A 23 -7.97 10.93 21.82
N VAL A 24 -7.41 10.93 23.02
CA VAL A 24 -7.25 9.71 23.85
C VAL A 24 -8.62 9.20 24.32
N SER A 25 -9.47 10.06 24.89
CA SER A 25 -10.80 9.66 25.36
C SER A 25 -11.63 9.09 24.22
N THR A 26 -11.64 9.77 23.08
CA THR A 26 -12.37 9.33 21.91
C THR A 26 -11.81 8.03 21.33
N ALA A 27 -10.49 7.81 21.34
CA ALA A 27 -9.90 6.54 20.96
C ALA A 27 -10.37 5.40 21.88
N GLN A 28 -10.45 5.64 23.19
CA GLN A 28 -10.92 4.68 24.17
C GLN A 28 -12.40 4.35 24.00
N GLU A 29 -13.25 5.35 23.72
CA GLU A 29 -14.67 5.16 23.40
C GLU A 29 -14.88 4.26 22.17
N MET A 30 -13.91 4.25 21.26
CA MET A 30 -13.92 3.43 20.04
C MET A 30 -13.22 2.08 20.21
N ASP A 31 -12.89 1.69 21.43
CA ASP A 31 -12.14 0.47 21.76
C ASP A 31 -10.78 0.40 21.04
N VAL A 32 -10.20 1.57 20.71
CA VAL A 32 -8.84 1.67 20.18
C VAL A 32 -7.86 1.65 21.35
N ARG A 33 -7.05 0.59 21.42
CA ARG A 33 -6.04 0.44 22.47
C ARG A 33 -4.84 1.35 22.23
N VAL A 34 -4.76 2.45 22.98
CA VAL A 34 -3.61 3.36 22.98
C VAL A 34 -2.43 2.75 23.73
N ASN A 35 -1.25 2.72 23.11
CA ASN A 35 -0.02 2.27 23.76
C ASN A 35 0.63 3.40 24.56
N PHE A 36 0.11 3.67 25.77
CA PHE A 36 0.60 4.75 26.63
C PHE A 36 2.11 4.69 26.92
N ALA A 37 2.69 3.49 26.99
CA ALA A 37 4.13 3.33 27.24
C ALA A 37 5.01 3.80 26.06
N LYS A 38 4.46 3.83 24.85
CA LYS A 38 5.15 4.33 23.64
C LYS A 38 4.70 5.73 23.22
N SER A 39 3.57 6.20 23.74
CA SER A 39 3.03 7.52 23.45
C SER A 39 3.71 8.60 24.28
N ASP A 40 3.91 9.77 23.67
CA ASP A 40 4.24 10.99 24.38
C ASP A 40 2.98 11.87 24.41
N LEU A 41 2.34 11.97 25.57
CA LEU A 41 1.09 12.72 25.75
C LEU A 41 1.33 14.14 26.25
N ARG A 42 2.58 14.49 26.58
CA ARG A 42 2.90 15.84 27.03
C ARG A 42 3.22 16.68 25.79
N PRO A 43 2.51 17.80 25.55
CA PRO A 43 2.85 18.66 24.43
C PRO A 43 4.31 19.11 24.52
N THR A 44 5.01 19.00 23.38
CA THR A 44 6.43 19.34 23.29
C THR A 44 6.72 19.91 21.90
N GLN A 45 7.66 20.86 21.83
CA GLN A 45 8.17 21.39 20.56
C GLN A 45 9.27 20.50 19.96
N ARG A 46 9.78 19.54 20.73
CA ARG A 46 10.81 18.59 20.30
C ARG A 46 10.30 17.18 20.41
N LEU A 47 9.98 16.58 19.28
CA LEU A 47 9.34 15.27 19.23
C LEU A 47 10.05 14.32 18.27
N ARG A 48 9.78 13.02 18.46
CA ARG A 48 10.20 11.95 17.54
C ARG A 48 8.97 11.42 16.82
N TRP A 49 8.97 11.49 15.50
CA TRP A 49 7.84 10.99 14.71
C TRP A 49 8.33 10.41 13.39
N LEU A 50 7.83 9.21 13.05
CA LEU A 50 8.24 8.42 11.88
C LEU A 50 9.75 8.27 11.72
N GLY A 51 10.47 8.12 12.84
CA GLY A 51 11.92 7.94 12.80
C GLY A 51 12.72 9.21 12.50
N MET A 52 12.06 10.37 12.54
CA MET A 52 12.65 11.70 12.46
C MET A 52 12.60 12.39 13.82
N LYS A 53 13.50 13.36 14.03
CA LYS A 53 13.43 14.33 15.12
C LYS A 53 12.96 15.66 14.54
N TRP A 54 11.95 16.24 15.17
CA TRP A 54 11.39 17.53 14.79
C TRP A 54 11.67 18.54 15.90
N ASP A 55 11.97 19.77 15.52
CA ASP A 55 12.02 20.94 16.40
C ASP A 55 11.10 22.00 15.79
N THR A 56 9.87 22.06 16.29
CA THR A 56 8.84 22.95 15.74
C THR A 56 9.11 24.42 16.07
N SER A 57 9.86 24.71 17.13
CA SER A 57 10.24 26.08 17.49
C SER A 57 11.13 26.75 16.44
N ARG A 58 11.93 25.94 15.74
CA ARG A 58 12.85 26.40 14.68
C ARG A 58 12.39 25.99 13.28
N ALA A 59 11.25 25.32 13.17
CA ALA A 59 10.80 24.65 11.95
C ALA A 59 11.91 23.77 11.33
N MET A 60 12.58 22.95 12.15
CA MET A 60 13.68 22.09 11.70
C MET A 60 13.33 20.61 11.85
N VAL A 61 13.84 19.79 10.94
CA VAL A 61 13.73 18.33 10.98
C VAL A 61 15.07 17.68 10.68
N ARG A 62 15.28 16.48 11.23
CA ARG A 62 16.41 15.61 10.87
C ARG A 62 16.08 14.14 11.10
N LEU A 63 16.93 13.25 10.61
CA LEU A 63 16.88 11.84 10.99
C LEU A 63 17.10 11.67 12.50
N SER A 64 16.42 10.69 13.10
CA SER A 64 16.79 10.25 14.43
C SER A 64 18.21 9.63 14.40
N PRO A 65 19.02 9.76 15.47
CA PRO A 65 20.37 9.18 15.52
C PRO A 65 20.38 7.68 15.20
N GLU A 66 19.36 6.97 15.66
CA GLU A 66 19.21 5.53 15.48
C GLU A 66 19.02 5.18 13.99
N ASN A 67 18.20 5.97 13.28
CA ASN A 67 17.98 5.81 11.85
C ASN A 67 19.18 6.28 11.01
N ALA A 68 19.80 7.40 11.36
CA ALA A 68 21.04 7.86 10.72
C ALA A 68 22.13 6.77 10.79
N ASP A 69 22.32 6.16 11.96
CA ASP A 69 23.29 5.07 12.12
C ASP A 69 22.91 3.80 11.37
N LYS A 70 21.61 3.47 11.33
CA LYS A 70 21.10 2.33 10.55
C LYS A 70 21.35 2.54 9.06
N ILE A 71 21.08 3.73 8.53
CA ILE A 71 21.36 4.12 7.14
C ILE A 71 22.86 4.03 6.88
N ARG A 72 23.68 4.69 7.69
CA ARG A 72 25.14 4.71 7.55
C ARG A 72 25.73 3.30 7.52
N ARG A 73 25.29 2.41 8.41
CA ARG A 73 25.74 0.99 8.41
C ARG A 73 25.35 0.25 7.14
N ARG A 74 24.14 0.47 6.61
CA ARG A 74 23.69 -0.17 5.36
C ARG A 74 24.48 0.34 4.16
N VAL A 75 24.65 1.66 4.07
CA VAL A 75 25.45 2.31 3.02
C VAL A 75 26.90 1.83 3.10
N PHE A 76 27.49 1.76 4.29
CA PHE A 76 28.86 1.27 4.48
C PHE A 76 29.03 -0.14 3.98
N ARG A 77 28.16 -1.07 4.41
CA ARG A 77 28.17 -2.46 3.93
C ARG A 77 28.03 -2.55 2.42
N ALA A 78 27.12 -1.77 1.83
CA ALA A 78 26.92 -1.74 0.38
C ALA A 78 28.16 -1.20 -0.36
N SER A 79 28.75 -0.10 0.14
CA SER A 79 29.94 0.52 -0.45
C SER A 79 31.20 -0.34 -0.35
N ALA A 80 31.29 -1.17 0.69
CA ALA A 80 32.40 -2.09 0.90
C ALA A 80 32.18 -3.46 0.22
N SER A 81 30.95 -3.76 -0.19
CA SER A 81 30.64 -5.04 -0.83
C SER A 81 31.15 -5.07 -2.25
N ARG A 82 31.73 -6.21 -2.64
CA ARG A 82 32.10 -6.47 -4.05
C ARG A 82 30.91 -6.97 -4.86
N LEU A 83 29.93 -7.61 -4.20
CA LEU A 83 28.77 -8.23 -4.83
C LEU A 83 27.49 -7.83 -4.09
N MET A 84 26.44 -7.51 -4.84
CA MET A 84 25.11 -7.25 -4.29
C MET A 84 24.03 -7.79 -5.22
N THR A 85 22.94 -8.29 -4.64
CA THR A 85 21.75 -8.66 -5.42
C THR A 85 20.91 -7.43 -5.74
N ARG A 86 20.06 -7.54 -6.77
CA ARG A 86 19.08 -6.49 -7.10
C ARG A 86 18.16 -6.21 -5.91
N ARG A 87 17.71 -7.24 -5.19
CA ARG A 87 16.90 -7.07 -3.97
C ARG A 87 17.62 -6.27 -2.89
N GLN A 88 18.93 -6.48 -2.71
CA GLN A 88 19.73 -5.70 -1.75
C GLN A 88 19.82 -4.23 -2.16
N TRP A 89 20.01 -3.95 -3.46
CA TRP A 89 19.97 -2.60 -4.00
C TRP A 89 18.61 -1.93 -3.79
N GLU A 90 17.51 -2.60 -4.10
CA GLU A 90 16.16 -2.08 -3.89
C GLU A 90 15.88 -1.78 -2.42
N SER A 91 16.32 -2.66 -1.51
CA SER A 91 16.22 -2.42 -0.07
C SER A 91 17.04 -1.20 0.38
N LEU A 92 18.24 -1.01 -0.18
CA LEU A 92 19.07 0.16 0.11
C LEU A 92 18.43 1.45 -0.43
N LEU A 93 17.98 1.45 -1.69
CA LEU A 93 17.32 2.57 -2.33
C LEU A 93 16.05 2.97 -1.58
N GLY A 94 15.27 2.02 -1.08
CA GLY A 94 14.09 2.31 -0.24
C GLY A 94 14.46 2.99 1.09
N VAL A 95 15.56 2.57 1.73
CA VAL A 95 16.06 3.24 2.94
C VAL A 95 16.59 4.64 2.65
N LEU A 96 17.23 4.85 1.51
CA LEU A 96 17.71 6.17 1.10
C LEU A 96 16.58 7.11 0.69
N ASN A 97 15.51 6.60 0.08
CA ASN A 97 14.28 7.36 -0.22
C ASN A 97 13.56 7.85 1.05
N PHE A 98 13.82 7.24 2.20
CA PHE A 98 13.31 7.76 3.47
C PHE A 98 14.17 8.91 3.99
N ALA A 99 15.47 8.87 3.72
CA ALA A 99 16.44 9.85 4.19
C ALA A 99 16.53 11.10 3.29
N ASP A 100 16.18 10.96 2.01
CA ASP A 100 16.41 11.96 0.97
C ASP A 100 15.65 13.28 1.20
N GLU A 101 14.52 13.23 1.89
CA GLU A 101 13.69 14.36 2.32
C GLU A 101 14.39 15.27 3.33
N VAL A 102 15.26 14.71 4.17
CA VAL A 102 15.86 15.42 5.31
C VAL A 102 17.38 15.51 5.24
N CYS A 103 17.97 15.00 4.15
CA CYS A 103 19.40 15.10 3.88
C CYS A 103 19.66 16.19 2.85
N PRO A 104 20.67 17.05 3.04
CA PRO A 104 21.07 18.03 2.03
C PRO A 104 21.36 17.37 0.68
N LEU A 105 20.71 17.86 -0.38
CA LEU A 105 20.77 17.30 -1.73
C LEU A 105 20.35 15.82 -1.81
N GLY A 106 19.65 15.31 -0.80
CA GLY A 106 19.29 13.90 -0.66
C GLY A 106 18.51 13.40 -1.86
N ARG A 107 17.42 14.09 -2.24
CA ARG A 107 16.57 13.72 -3.39
C ARG A 107 17.37 13.61 -4.70
N ILE A 108 18.28 14.56 -4.95
CA ILE A 108 19.11 14.57 -6.17
C ILE A 108 20.06 13.37 -6.16
N ARG A 109 20.76 13.15 -5.04
CA ARG A 109 21.71 12.04 -4.86
C ARG A 109 21.00 10.69 -4.96
N HIS A 110 19.83 10.55 -4.34
CA HIS A 110 19.02 9.34 -4.38
C HIS A 110 18.53 9.03 -5.78
N ARG A 111 17.91 10.01 -6.45
CA ARG A 111 17.39 9.84 -7.81
C ARG A 111 18.50 9.44 -8.78
N ARG A 112 19.65 10.10 -8.71
CA ARG A 112 20.82 9.74 -9.53
C ARG A 112 21.26 8.31 -9.27
N LEU A 113 21.45 7.92 -8.01
CA LEU A 113 21.84 6.57 -7.66
C LEU A 113 20.81 5.52 -8.13
N ALA A 114 19.52 5.79 -7.96
CA ALA A 114 18.45 4.89 -8.41
C ALA A 114 18.46 4.71 -9.93
N LEU A 115 18.67 5.78 -10.69
CA LEU A 115 18.82 5.72 -12.15
C LEU A 115 20.04 4.88 -12.54
N GLU A 116 21.20 5.17 -11.96
CA GLU A 116 22.43 4.42 -12.25
C GLU A 116 22.27 2.94 -11.91
N VAL A 117 21.74 2.59 -10.73
CA VAL A 117 21.44 1.20 -10.34
C VAL A 117 20.52 0.52 -11.36
N ASN A 118 19.47 1.20 -11.84
CA ASN A 118 18.54 0.64 -12.82
C ASN A 118 19.17 0.43 -14.21
N LEU A 119 20.22 1.18 -14.55
CA LEU A 119 20.94 1.03 -15.81
C LEU A 119 21.92 -0.14 -15.78
N VAL A 120 22.66 -0.31 -14.67
CA VAL A 120 23.73 -1.33 -14.59
C VAL A 120 23.32 -2.64 -13.92
N ILE A 121 22.29 -2.65 -13.07
CA ILE A 121 21.86 -3.85 -12.34
C ILE A 121 20.54 -4.36 -12.93
N PRO A 122 20.54 -5.54 -13.59
CA PRO A 122 19.34 -6.13 -14.17
C PRO A 122 18.19 -6.25 -13.16
N VAL A 123 16.97 -5.98 -13.63
CA VAL A 123 15.76 -6.07 -12.78
C VAL A 123 15.44 -7.53 -12.42
N ARG A 124 15.77 -8.47 -13.31
CA ARG A 124 15.60 -9.92 -13.09
C ARG A 124 16.82 -10.68 -13.60
N PRO A 125 17.20 -11.80 -12.95
CA PRO A 125 16.66 -12.31 -11.67
C PRO A 125 17.08 -11.46 -10.46
N GLN A 126 16.19 -11.29 -9.47
CA GLN A 126 16.42 -10.35 -8.36
C GLN A 126 17.46 -10.80 -7.33
N ASP A 127 17.65 -12.11 -7.20
CA ASP A 127 18.47 -12.74 -6.17
C ASP A 127 19.86 -13.16 -6.66
N LEU A 128 20.18 -12.89 -7.93
CA LEU A 128 21.50 -13.10 -8.49
C LEU A 128 22.47 -12.03 -7.98
N LEU A 129 23.70 -12.44 -7.64
CA LEU A 129 24.76 -11.54 -7.21
C LEU A 129 25.35 -10.82 -8.43
N HIS A 130 25.40 -9.50 -8.36
CA HIS A 130 26.04 -8.65 -9.37
C HIS A 130 27.25 -7.92 -8.77
N PRO A 131 28.35 -7.76 -9.51
CA PRO A 131 29.44 -6.88 -9.12
C PRO A 131 28.93 -5.48 -8.81
N VAL A 132 29.40 -4.89 -7.71
CA VAL A 132 29.14 -3.48 -7.38
C VAL A 132 30.11 -2.62 -8.19
N PRO A 133 29.64 -1.87 -9.21
CA PRO A 133 30.50 -0.99 -9.99
C PRO A 133 31.12 0.09 -9.08
N ARG A 134 32.39 0.43 -9.33
CA ARG A 134 33.12 1.43 -8.54
C ARG A 134 32.40 2.79 -8.49
N HIS A 135 31.73 3.19 -9.57
CA HIS A 135 30.97 4.44 -9.62
C HIS A 135 29.74 4.41 -8.69
N LEU A 136 29.02 3.28 -8.57
CA LEU A 136 27.92 3.15 -7.61
C LEU A 136 28.44 3.20 -6.17
N ALA A 137 29.59 2.56 -5.90
CA ALA A 137 30.24 2.63 -4.59
C ALA A 137 30.64 4.08 -4.26
N ALA A 138 31.13 4.83 -5.25
CA ALA A 138 31.43 6.26 -5.10
C ALA A 138 30.18 7.11 -4.87
N ALA A 139 29.08 6.83 -5.58
CA ALA A 139 27.79 7.51 -5.42
C ALA A 139 27.15 7.29 -4.03
N LEU A 140 27.54 6.23 -3.31
CA LEU A 140 27.16 5.98 -1.92
C LEU A 140 27.94 6.81 -0.90
N ARG A 141 29.15 7.30 -1.23
CA ARG A 141 30.02 8.02 -0.28
C ARG A 141 29.37 9.24 0.39
N PRO A 142 28.60 10.09 -0.31
CA PRO A 142 27.94 11.24 0.34
C PRO A 142 26.96 10.82 1.44
N TRP A 143 26.45 9.58 1.40
CA TRP A 143 25.55 9.03 2.42
C TRP A 143 26.29 8.39 3.61
N LEU A 144 27.62 8.28 3.54
CA LEU A 144 28.46 7.88 4.68
C LEU A 144 28.83 9.06 5.60
N ASP A 145 28.70 10.27 5.10
CA ASP A 145 28.94 11.47 5.88
C ASP A 145 27.93 11.57 7.04
N SER A 146 28.46 11.41 8.25
CA SER A 146 27.65 11.41 9.46
C SER A 146 27.10 12.79 9.78
N SER A 147 27.76 13.85 9.31
CA SER A 147 27.28 15.23 9.46
C SER A 147 26.04 15.44 8.59
N ALA A 148 26.09 15.06 7.31
CA ALA A 148 24.97 15.15 6.38
C ALA A 148 23.72 14.39 6.85
N LEU A 149 23.88 13.17 7.40
CA LEU A 149 22.74 12.38 7.91
C LEU A 149 22.15 12.91 9.22
N ARG A 150 22.92 13.67 10.01
CA ARG A 150 22.51 14.12 11.36
C ARG A 150 22.21 15.62 11.42
N GLN A 151 22.45 16.33 10.31
CA GLN A 151 22.22 17.75 10.17
C GLN A 151 20.72 18.06 10.28
N TRP A 152 20.43 19.18 10.92
CA TRP A 152 19.10 19.78 10.90
C TRP A 152 18.89 20.49 9.57
N VAL A 153 17.77 20.22 8.93
CA VAL A 153 17.33 20.95 7.74
C VAL A 153 16.02 21.67 8.03
N PRO A 154 15.77 22.84 7.41
CA PRO A 154 14.47 23.50 7.48
C PRO A 154 13.39 22.54 6.99
N TRP A 155 12.37 22.34 7.82
CA TRP A 155 11.14 21.73 7.36
C TRP A 155 10.41 22.76 6.50
N GLN A 156 10.34 22.49 5.21
CA GLN A 156 9.49 23.26 4.31
C GLN A 156 8.15 22.54 4.24
N PRO A 157 7.04 23.16 4.69
CA PRO A 157 5.73 22.63 4.35
C PRO A 157 5.68 22.55 2.82
N PRO A 158 5.13 21.46 2.25
CA PRO A 158 4.89 21.45 0.82
C PRO A 158 4.11 22.72 0.50
N LEU A 159 4.54 23.46 -0.53
CA LEU A 159 3.68 24.51 -1.09
C LEU A 159 2.29 23.89 -1.28
N PRO A 160 1.20 24.63 -1.05
CA PRO A 160 -0.15 24.15 -1.32
C PRO A 160 -0.30 23.88 -2.82
N ASP A 161 0.25 22.76 -3.25
CA ASP A 161 0.21 22.21 -4.59
C ASP A 161 -1.09 21.43 -4.62
N LEU A 162 -2.16 22.10 -5.05
CA LEU A 162 -3.42 21.43 -5.37
C LEU A 162 -3.20 20.56 -6.62
N ARG A 163 -2.52 19.42 -6.45
CA ARG A 163 -2.39 18.44 -7.52
C ARG A 163 -3.67 17.62 -7.57
N VAL A 164 -4.62 18.09 -8.39
CA VAL A 164 -5.75 17.28 -8.82
C VAL A 164 -5.21 16.13 -9.66
N VAL A 165 -4.91 15.00 -9.01
CA VAL A 165 -4.57 13.77 -9.72
C VAL A 165 -5.86 13.19 -10.28
N GLN A 166 -6.28 13.69 -11.44
CA GLN A 166 -7.37 13.10 -12.20
C GLN A 166 -6.84 11.82 -12.85
N ARG A 167 -7.03 10.68 -12.17
CA ARG A 167 -6.78 9.37 -12.76
C ARG A 167 -7.81 9.13 -13.87
N GLN A 168 -7.46 9.47 -15.11
CA GLN A 168 -8.10 8.82 -16.25
C GLN A 168 -7.43 7.45 -16.43
N GLY A 169 -8.14 6.40 -16.04
CA GLY A 169 -7.77 5.04 -16.37
C GLY A 169 -8.01 4.82 -17.86
N SER A 170 -6.94 4.67 -18.64
CA SER A 170 -7.00 4.02 -19.94
C SER A 170 -6.37 2.62 -19.81
N PRO A 171 -6.93 1.58 -20.46
CA PRO A 171 -6.57 0.19 -20.20
C PRO A 171 -5.40 -0.25 -21.09
N SER A 172 -4.18 0.13 -20.75
CA SER A 172 -2.95 -0.56 -21.18
C SER A 172 -1.74 0.10 -20.52
N GLY A 173 -0.76 -0.73 -20.17
CA GLY A 173 0.21 -0.46 -19.12
C GLY A 173 1.38 0.46 -19.48
N PHE A 174 2.10 0.77 -18.41
CA PHE A 174 3.38 1.49 -18.27
C PHE A 174 3.30 3.03 -18.24
N VAL A 175 3.62 3.61 -17.08
CA VAL A 175 3.92 5.03 -16.92
C VAL A 175 5.32 5.18 -16.36
N VAL A 176 6.20 5.74 -17.18
CA VAL A 176 7.34 6.56 -16.76
C VAL A 176 6.84 8.01 -16.79
N ALA A 177 7.09 8.77 -15.72
CA ALA A 177 6.67 10.17 -15.66
C ALA A 177 7.52 11.04 -16.60
N SER A 178 6.87 11.71 -17.56
CA SER A 178 7.36 12.98 -18.11
C SER A 178 6.20 13.81 -18.64
N SER A 179 6.39 15.12 -18.61
CA SER A 179 5.39 16.16 -18.88
C SER A 179 5.03 16.26 -20.37
N THR A 180 3.75 16.60 -20.63
CA THR A 180 3.24 17.59 -21.62
C THR A 180 2.19 17.07 -22.63
N VAL A 181 1.09 17.85 -22.68
CA VAL A 181 0.07 18.11 -23.72
C VAL A 181 -0.99 17.05 -24.10
N VAL A 182 -2.22 17.56 -24.15
CA VAL A 182 -3.52 16.94 -24.42
C VAL A 182 -3.73 16.69 -25.92
N LEU A 183 -4.34 15.55 -26.26
CA LEU A 183 -5.26 15.40 -27.39
C LEU A 183 -6.31 14.33 -27.04
N ARG A 184 -7.61 14.62 -27.28
CA ARG A 184 -8.68 13.60 -27.34
C ARG A 184 -8.48 12.71 -28.57
N PRO A 185 -8.96 11.47 -28.52
CA PRO A 185 -10.12 11.20 -29.38
C PRO A 185 -11.19 10.31 -28.71
N GLU A 186 -12.41 10.55 -29.18
CA GLU A 186 -13.57 9.68 -29.05
C GLU A 186 -13.28 8.29 -29.63
N GLY A 187 -13.73 7.26 -28.93
CA GLY A 187 -13.68 5.88 -29.39
C GLY A 187 -14.45 4.98 -28.44
N LEU A 188 -15.67 4.59 -28.84
CA LEU A 188 -16.46 3.59 -28.14
C LEU A 188 -15.70 2.26 -28.12
N VAL A 189 -15.37 1.78 -26.91
CA VAL A 189 -14.92 0.40 -26.69
C VAL A 189 -16.16 -0.51 -26.76
N PRO A 190 -16.19 -1.55 -27.61
CA PRO A 190 -17.30 -2.50 -27.65
C PRO A 190 -17.39 -3.27 -26.33
N GLN A 191 -18.60 -3.35 -25.77
CA GLN A 191 -18.86 -4.21 -24.62
C GLN A 191 -18.71 -5.68 -25.06
N PRO A 192 -18.03 -6.53 -24.26
CA PRO A 192 -17.95 -7.95 -24.55
C PRO A 192 -19.33 -8.62 -24.40
N PRO A 193 -19.56 -9.75 -25.09
CA PRO A 193 -20.81 -10.49 -25.01
C PRO A 193 -21.11 -10.91 -23.57
N VAL A 194 -22.36 -10.74 -23.16
CA VAL A 194 -22.87 -11.21 -21.88
C VAL A 194 -22.76 -12.74 -21.87
N CYS A 195 -21.85 -13.27 -21.04
CA CYS A 195 -21.74 -14.70 -20.80
C CYS A 195 -22.92 -15.14 -19.92
N GLY A 196 -23.61 -16.21 -20.34
CA GLY A 196 -24.73 -16.81 -19.59
C GLY A 196 -24.33 -17.19 -18.17
N ASP A 197 -25.31 -17.12 -17.27
CA ASP A 197 -25.16 -17.25 -15.83
C ASP A 197 -24.18 -18.34 -15.40
N CYS A 198 -23.06 -17.94 -14.79
CA CYS A 198 -22.18 -18.86 -14.06
C CYS A 198 -22.89 -19.32 -12.78
N VAL A 199 -23.73 -20.34 -12.91
CA VAL A 199 -24.38 -21.01 -11.78
C VAL A 199 -23.32 -21.80 -11.02
N LEU A 200 -23.12 -21.47 -9.73
CA LEU A 200 -22.33 -22.31 -8.83
C LEU A 200 -22.94 -23.72 -8.84
N PRO A 201 -22.15 -24.81 -8.87
CA PRO A 201 -22.70 -26.16 -8.90
C PRO A 201 -23.66 -26.36 -7.74
N GLN A 202 -24.95 -26.50 -8.05
CA GLN A 202 -25.97 -26.82 -7.07
C GLN A 202 -25.83 -28.29 -6.71
N SER A 203 -25.70 -28.57 -5.41
CA SER A 203 -25.65 -29.93 -4.87
C SER A 203 -27.00 -30.61 -5.10
N THR A 204 -27.10 -31.44 -6.14
CA THR A 204 -28.20 -32.40 -6.26
C THR A 204 -28.00 -33.52 -5.24
N ASN A 205 -29.04 -33.83 -4.48
CA ASN A 205 -29.04 -34.84 -3.42
C ASN A 205 -28.81 -36.24 -4.02
N GLY A 206 -27.55 -36.65 -4.10
CA GLY A 206 -27.15 -38.01 -4.45
C GLY A 206 -25.64 -38.15 -4.26
N GLN A 207 -25.23 -38.78 -3.15
CA GLN A 207 -23.85 -39.18 -2.78
C GLN A 207 -22.73 -38.53 -3.63
N ALA A 208 -22.50 -37.23 -3.44
CA ALA A 208 -21.49 -36.50 -4.18
C ALA A 208 -20.15 -36.58 -3.44
N THR A 209 -19.11 -37.02 -4.15
CA THR A 209 -17.72 -36.70 -3.79
C THR A 209 -17.64 -35.18 -3.59
N VAL A 210 -17.34 -34.74 -2.36
CA VAL A 210 -17.24 -33.32 -2.02
C VAL A 210 -16.03 -32.75 -2.76
N VAL A 211 -16.24 -32.29 -4.00
CA VAL A 211 -15.20 -31.63 -4.77
C VAL A 211 -14.79 -30.39 -3.97
N PRO A 212 -13.51 -30.28 -3.54
CA PRO A 212 -13.08 -29.14 -2.77
C PRO A 212 -13.32 -27.86 -3.58
N PRO A 213 -13.75 -26.77 -2.92
CA PRO A 213 -13.98 -25.52 -3.61
C PRO A 213 -12.67 -25.07 -4.28
N PRO A 214 -12.70 -24.58 -5.52
CA PRO A 214 -11.49 -24.24 -6.25
C PRO A 214 -10.71 -23.15 -5.49
N THR A 215 -9.38 -23.25 -5.53
CA THR A 215 -8.50 -22.20 -5.02
C THR A 215 -8.74 -20.90 -5.78
N HIS A 216 -8.32 -19.77 -5.20
CA HIS A 216 -8.43 -18.46 -5.82
C HIS A 216 -7.77 -18.44 -7.21
N LEU A 217 -6.59 -19.03 -7.31
CA LEU A 217 -5.79 -19.03 -8.54
C LEU A 217 -6.36 -19.98 -9.60
N GLU A 218 -6.89 -21.14 -9.21
CA GLU A 218 -7.60 -22.04 -10.14
C GLU A 218 -8.88 -21.39 -10.68
N PHE A 219 -9.68 -20.77 -9.80
CA PHE A 219 -10.89 -20.06 -10.21
C PHE A 219 -10.55 -18.93 -11.19
N LEU A 220 -9.56 -18.10 -10.84
CA LEU A 220 -9.14 -16.98 -11.67
C LEU A 220 -8.54 -17.43 -13.00
N CYS A 221 -7.76 -18.52 -13.02
CA CYS A 221 -7.21 -19.11 -14.24
C CYS A 221 -8.33 -19.55 -15.19
N ARG A 222 -9.35 -20.26 -14.68
CA ARG A 222 -10.53 -20.67 -15.47
C ARG A 222 -11.28 -19.45 -16.00
N ALA A 223 -11.53 -18.45 -15.16
CA ALA A 223 -12.23 -17.23 -15.53
C ALA A 223 -11.50 -16.43 -16.63
N LEU A 224 -10.18 -16.25 -16.49
CA LEU A 224 -9.38 -15.50 -17.47
C LEU A 224 -9.26 -16.21 -18.82
N ARG A 225 -9.24 -17.56 -18.84
CA ARG A 225 -9.21 -18.34 -20.09
C ARG A 225 -10.44 -18.15 -20.97
N ASN A 226 -11.54 -17.65 -20.41
CA ASN A 226 -12.72 -17.28 -21.20
C ASN A 226 -12.51 -15.99 -22.02
N HIS A 227 -11.47 -15.21 -21.71
CA HIS A 227 -11.22 -13.90 -22.31
C HIS A 227 -9.85 -13.78 -22.99
N PHE A 228 -8.88 -14.60 -22.59
CA PHE A 228 -7.49 -14.51 -23.05
C PHE A 228 -6.92 -15.87 -23.42
N SER A 229 -5.89 -15.87 -24.27
CA SER A 229 -5.17 -17.09 -24.64
C SER A 229 -4.47 -17.71 -23.42
N ALA A 230 -4.30 -19.04 -23.43
CA ALA A 230 -3.68 -19.76 -22.31
C ALA A 230 -2.29 -19.22 -21.93
N ALA A 231 -1.47 -18.86 -22.93
CA ALA A 231 -0.15 -18.27 -22.72
C ALA A 231 -0.21 -16.92 -21.98
N MET A 232 -1.14 -16.04 -22.39
CA MET A 232 -1.33 -14.74 -21.72
C MET A 232 -1.80 -14.93 -20.27
N VAL A 233 -2.72 -15.87 -20.03
CA VAL A 233 -3.19 -16.18 -18.67
C VAL A 233 -2.04 -16.67 -17.79
N GLU A 234 -1.17 -17.53 -18.33
CA GLU A 234 0.02 -18.01 -17.59
C GLU A 234 0.95 -16.85 -17.22
N ASP A 235 1.27 -15.96 -18.17
CA ASP A 235 2.12 -14.80 -17.91
C ASP A 235 1.51 -13.82 -16.90
N MET A 236 0.19 -13.57 -16.98
CA MET A 236 -0.54 -12.75 -16.01
C MET A 236 -0.46 -13.34 -14.60
N LEU A 237 -0.67 -14.66 -14.46
CA LEU A 237 -0.65 -15.33 -13.16
C LEU A 237 0.79 -15.50 -12.62
N ARG A 238 1.79 -15.65 -13.48
CA ARG A 238 3.22 -15.71 -13.11
C ARG A 238 3.72 -14.41 -12.49
N ALA A 239 3.08 -13.27 -12.80
CA ALA A 239 3.39 -11.98 -12.19
C ALA A 239 2.94 -11.87 -10.71
N LEU A 240 2.08 -12.77 -10.21
CA LEU A 240 1.59 -12.74 -8.84
C LEU A 240 2.67 -13.21 -7.86
N CYS A 241 3.02 -12.36 -6.89
CA CYS A 241 3.97 -12.71 -5.84
C CYS A 241 3.40 -13.80 -4.92
N PRO A 242 4.18 -14.80 -4.48
CA PRO A 242 3.71 -15.88 -3.61
C PRO A 242 3.07 -15.41 -2.29
N SER A 243 3.51 -14.28 -1.74
CA SER A 243 2.90 -13.66 -0.55
C SER A 243 1.49 -13.15 -0.83
N SER A 244 1.29 -12.46 -1.96
CA SER A 244 -0.01 -11.95 -2.38
C SER A 244 -0.97 -13.08 -2.72
N THR A 245 -0.47 -14.14 -3.37
CA THR A 245 -1.26 -15.34 -3.67
C THR A 245 -1.79 -15.99 -2.41
N ARG A 246 -0.95 -16.18 -1.37
CA ARG A 246 -1.41 -16.74 -0.08
C ARG A 246 -2.43 -15.85 0.62
N GLN A 247 -2.23 -14.53 0.58
CA GLN A 247 -3.17 -13.58 1.17
C GLN A 247 -4.53 -13.62 0.45
N TYR A 248 -4.52 -13.64 -0.89
CA TYR A 248 -5.73 -13.68 -1.70
C TYR A 248 -6.46 -15.01 -1.56
N GLU A 249 -5.72 -16.11 -1.46
CA GLU A 249 -6.27 -17.43 -1.15
C GLU A 249 -7.00 -17.44 0.20
N SER A 250 -6.42 -16.82 1.23
CA SER A 250 -7.09 -16.67 2.53
C SER A 250 -8.37 -15.81 2.42
N CYS A 251 -8.31 -14.71 1.66
CA CYS A 251 -9.48 -13.85 1.44
C CYS A 251 -10.60 -14.57 0.67
N TRP A 252 -10.22 -15.38 -0.32
CA TRP A 252 -11.12 -16.17 -1.15
C TRP A 252 -11.84 -17.26 -0.34
N ARG A 253 -11.10 -18.01 0.49
CA ARG A 253 -11.70 -19.01 1.39
C ARG A 253 -12.69 -18.38 2.37
N ALA A 254 -12.37 -17.20 2.90
CA ALA A 254 -13.29 -16.47 3.77
C ALA A 254 -14.58 -16.06 3.04
N PHE A 255 -14.48 -15.66 1.77
CA PHE A 255 -15.63 -15.35 0.93
C PHE A 255 -16.48 -16.60 0.62
N GLN A 256 -15.84 -17.70 0.22
CA GLN A 256 -16.54 -18.97 -0.02
C GLN A 256 -17.24 -19.50 1.24
N ALA A 257 -16.60 -19.37 2.41
CA ALA A 257 -17.21 -19.73 3.69
C ALA A 257 -18.42 -18.84 4.01
N PHE A 258 -18.36 -17.55 3.69
CA PHE A 258 -19.49 -16.63 3.82
C PHE A 258 -20.66 -17.03 2.91
N LEU A 259 -20.40 -17.35 1.63
CA LEU A 259 -21.42 -17.79 0.68
C LEU A 259 -22.12 -19.06 1.17
N ARG A 260 -21.36 -20.05 1.64
CA ARG A 260 -21.90 -21.29 2.23
C ARG A 260 -22.74 -21.03 3.48
N LYS A 261 -22.24 -20.19 4.40
CA LYS A 261 -22.96 -19.85 5.64
C LYS A 261 -24.29 -19.15 5.36
N ARG A 262 -24.35 -18.29 4.35
CA ARG A 262 -25.54 -17.51 3.98
C ARG A 262 -26.48 -18.25 3.03
N GLY A 263 -26.09 -19.42 2.51
CA GLY A 263 -26.87 -20.16 1.51
C GLY A 263 -27.14 -19.35 0.25
N ALA A 264 -26.22 -18.49 -0.17
CA ALA A 264 -26.42 -17.60 -1.32
C ALA A 264 -26.36 -18.41 -2.63
N PRO A 265 -27.47 -18.54 -3.38
CA PRO A 265 -27.52 -19.40 -4.58
C PRO A 265 -26.76 -18.79 -5.77
N SER A 266 -26.58 -17.46 -5.77
CA SER A 266 -25.83 -16.72 -6.79
C SER A 266 -24.99 -15.63 -6.14
N VAL A 267 -23.85 -15.31 -6.77
CA VAL A 267 -23.01 -14.19 -6.38
C VAL A 267 -23.50 -12.95 -7.12
N THR A 268 -23.91 -11.91 -6.38
CA THR A 268 -24.32 -10.62 -6.94
C THR A 268 -23.53 -9.49 -6.26
N ALA A 269 -23.55 -8.28 -6.82
CA ALA A 269 -22.93 -7.12 -6.17
C ALA A 269 -23.42 -6.91 -4.73
N ALA A 270 -24.72 -7.12 -4.48
CA ALA A 270 -25.32 -7.02 -3.15
C ALA A 270 -24.74 -8.05 -2.18
N VAL A 271 -24.53 -9.30 -2.63
CA VAL A 271 -23.88 -10.35 -1.82
C VAL A 271 -22.43 -9.99 -1.50
N VAL A 272 -21.71 -9.38 -2.43
CA VAL A 272 -20.33 -8.91 -2.21
C VAL A 272 -20.31 -7.78 -1.18
N PHE A 273 -21.17 -6.77 -1.31
CA PHE A 273 -21.25 -5.69 -0.31
C PHE A 273 -21.67 -6.22 1.07
N SER A 274 -22.58 -7.20 1.11
CA SER A 274 -22.97 -7.91 2.33
C SER A 274 -21.77 -8.63 2.97
N PHE A 275 -20.93 -9.30 2.18
CA PHE A 275 -19.68 -9.90 2.67
C PHE A 275 -18.70 -8.87 3.25
N LEU A 276 -18.47 -7.76 2.55
CA LEU A 276 -17.55 -6.72 3.03
C LEU A 276 -18.06 -6.08 4.33
N SER A 277 -19.37 -5.91 4.46
CA SER A 277 -20.05 -5.44 5.67
C SER A 277 -19.93 -6.48 6.80
N PHE A 278 -20.15 -7.77 6.51
CA PHE A 278 -19.95 -8.89 7.43
C PHE A 278 -18.53 -8.94 8.03
N LEU A 279 -17.50 -8.68 7.22
CA LEU A 279 -16.12 -8.66 7.71
C LEU A 279 -15.92 -7.63 8.82
N VAL A 280 -16.58 -6.48 8.72
CA VAL A 280 -16.47 -5.43 9.72
C VAL A 280 -17.35 -5.76 10.93
N HIS A 281 -18.64 -6.01 10.70
CA HIS A 281 -19.62 -6.11 11.79
C HIS A 281 -19.59 -7.43 12.56
N GLU A 282 -19.43 -8.56 11.88
CA GLU A 282 -19.45 -9.88 12.53
C GLU A 282 -18.04 -10.40 12.83
N ARG A 283 -17.00 -9.94 12.11
CA ARG A 283 -15.62 -10.41 12.26
C ARG A 283 -14.67 -9.36 12.85
N GLY A 284 -15.14 -8.15 13.14
CA GLY A 284 -14.33 -7.09 13.74
C GLY A 284 -13.09 -6.70 12.92
N ARG A 285 -13.15 -6.86 11.58
CA ARG A 285 -11.99 -6.55 10.73
C ARG A 285 -11.87 -5.04 10.50
N GLN A 286 -10.65 -4.55 10.63
CA GLN A 286 -10.31 -3.16 10.40
C GLN A 286 -10.50 -2.77 8.91
N PRO A 287 -10.91 -1.52 8.59
CA PRO A 287 -11.15 -1.09 7.21
C PRO A 287 -10.02 -1.37 6.20
N PRO A 288 -8.71 -1.24 6.55
CA PRO A 288 -7.63 -1.63 5.65
C PRO A 288 -7.64 -3.11 5.29
N THR A 289 -8.04 -3.98 6.21
CA THR A 289 -8.17 -5.43 5.96
C THR A 289 -9.30 -5.70 4.97
N VAL A 290 -10.43 -4.99 5.08
CA VAL A 290 -11.54 -5.08 4.12
C VAL A 290 -11.10 -4.65 2.72
N ALA A 291 -10.24 -3.62 2.62
CA ALA A 291 -9.68 -3.20 1.34
C ALA A 291 -8.82 -4.30 0.68
N VAL A 292 -8.08 -5.09 1.47
CA VAL A 292 -7.36 -6.27 0.98
C VAL A 292 -8.32 -7.33 0.45
N HIS A 293 -9.39 -7.64 1.19
CA HIS A 293 -10.41 -8.59 0.72
C HIS A 293 -11.06 -8.13 -0.60
N LEU A 294 -11.38 -6.84 -0.71
CA LEU A 294 -11.92 -6.27 -1.94
C LEU A 294 -10.94 -6.41 -3.11
N ALA A 295 -9.64 -6.13 -2.89
CA ALA A 295 -8.60 -6.29 -3.90
C ALA A 295 -8.41 -7.75 -4.33
N ALA A 296 -8.50 -8.70 -3.39
CA ALA A 296 -8.43 -10.13 -3.68
C ALA A 296 -9.62 -10.61 -4.53
N LEU A 297 -10.80 -10.03 -4.31
CA LEU A 297 -12.03 -10.40 -5.01
C LEU A 297 -12.23 -9.69 -6.35
N SER A 298 -11.55 -8.58 -6.62
CA SER A 298 -11.86 -7.74 -7.78
C SER A 298 -11.73 -8.48 -9.11
N ALA A 299 -10.65 -9.25 -9.31
CA ALA A 299 -10.44 -10.00 -10.55
C ALA A 299 -11.40 -11.21 -10.68
N PRO A 300 -11.59 -12.06 -9.65
CA PRO A 300 -12.62 -13.09 -9.67
C PRO A 300 -14.04 -12.57 -9.97
N LEU A 301 -14.43 -11.44 -9.35
CA LEU A 301 -15.75 -10.84 -9.57
C LEU A 301 -15.91 -10.36 -11.01
N TRP A 302 -14.89 -9.69 -11.54
CA TRP A 302 -14.93 -9.18 -12.90
C TRP A 302 -14.94 -10.29 -13.96
N TYR A 303 -13.93 -11.16 -13.94
CA TYR A 303 -13.76 -12.15 -15.01
C TYR A 303 -14.60 -13.42 -14.79
N GLY A 304 -14.87 -13.78 -13.54
CA GLY A 304 -15.56 -15.03 -13.21
C GLY A 304 -17.07 -14.87 -13.04
N PHE A 305 -17.54 -13.70 -12.61
CA PHE A 305 -18.96 -13.46 -12.35
C PHE A 305 -19.54 -12.31 -13.19
N ASN A 306 -18.72 -11.63 -13.99
CA ASN A 306 -19.11 -10.42 -14.73
C ASN A 306 -19.70 -9.32 -13.81
N ILE A 307 -19.25 -9.25 -12.56
CA ILE A 307 -19.71 -8.29 -11.57
C ILE A 307 -18.74 -7.10 -11.54
N ARG A 308 -19.24 -5.94 -11.91
CA ARG A 308 -18.56 -4.66 -11.72
C ARG A 308 -19.10 -3.99 -10.46
N LEU A 309 -18.26 -3.83 -9.45
CA LEU A 309 -18.65 -3.05 -8.27
C LEU A 309 -18.57 -1.56 -8.62
N ASP A 310 -19.63 -0.81 -8.34
CA ASP A 310 -19.63 0.64 -8.50
C ASP A 310 -18.55 1.27 -7.59
N PRO A 311 -17.55 1.99 -8.15
CA PRO A 311 -16.53 2.66 -7.37
C PRO A 311 -17.11 3.64 -6.34
N ARG A 312 -18.23 4.31 -6.63
CA ARG A 312 -18.89 5.24 -5.70
C ARG A 312 -19.46 4.49 -4.51
N ALA A 313 -20.17 3.38 -4.74
CA ALA A 313 -20.68 2.52 -3.68
C ALA A 313 -19.54 1.93 -2.83
N VAL A 314 -18.42 1.52 -3.44
CA VAL A 314 -17.23 1.06 -2.70
C VAL A 314 -16.65 2.17 -1.81
N VAL A 315 -16.55 3.41 -2.32
CA VAL A 315 -16.07 4.55 -1.53
C VAL A 315 -17.02 4.87 -0.39
N LEU A 316 -18.33 4.88 -0.63
CA LEU A 316 -19.35 5.11 0.39
C LEU A 316 -19.33 4.02 1.47
N LEU A 317 -19.18 2.75 1.08
CA LEU A 317 -19.04 1.65 2.05
C LEU A 317 -17.78 1.83 2.90
N LYS A 318 -16.62 2.12 2.28
CA LYS A 318 -15.37 2.35 3.01
C LYS A 318 -15.46 3.55 3.96
N ARG A 319 -16.09 4.64 3.51
CA ARG A 319 -16.37 5.81 4.36
C ARG A 319 -17.32 5.46 5.50
N GLY A 320 -18.39 4.71 5.25
CA GLY A 320 -19.32 4.26 6.28
C GLY A 320 -18.64 3.36 7.31
N HIS A 321 -17.78 2.43 6.88
CA HIS A 321 -16.93 1.64 7.77
C HIS A 321 -15.97 2.52 8.56
N PHE A 322 -15.33 3.51 7.92
CA PHE A 322 -14.45 4.44 8.61
C PHE A 322 -15.18 5.31 9.63
N LEU A 323 -16.38 5.80 9.33
CA LEU A 323 -17.18 6.62 10.26
C LEU A 323 -17.75 5.83 11.44
N ARG A 324 -17.99 4.53 11.25
CA ARG A 324 -18.44 3.63 12.34
C ARG A 324 -17.30 3.12 13.20
N TYR A 325 -16.09 3.07 12.64
CA TYR A 325 -14.86 2.78 13.37
C TYR A 325 -13.82 3.87 13.09
N PRO A 326 -14.06 5.13 13.51
CA PRO A 326 -13.15 6.23 13.25
C PRO A 326 -11.76 5.91 13.77
N ILE A 327 -10.82 5.85 12.84
CA ILE A 327 -9.42 6.03 13.21
C ILE A 327 -9.25 7.55 13.27
N PHE A 328 -9.31 8.12 14.46
CA PHE A 328 -9.33 9.58 14.62
C PHE A 328 -8.08 10.23 14.01
N ILE A 329 -8.32 11.16 13.09
CA ILE A 329 -7.35 12.14 12.61
C ILE A 329 -8.08 13.47 12.59
N SER A 330 -7.87 14.29 13.61
CA SER A 330 -8.16 15.71 13.52
C SER A 330 -6.95 16.40 12.89
N PHE A 331 -7.20 17.10 11.79
CA PHE A 331 -6.33 18.17 11.29
C PHE A 331 -7.13 19.47 11.42
N LEU A 332 -6.56 20.47 12.09
CA LEU A 332 -6.90 21.87 11.87
C LEU A 332 -5.60 22.65 11.66
N ALA A 333 -5.69 23.56 10.68
CA ALA A 333 -4.61 24.38 10.14
C ALA A 333 -4.33 25.61 11.02
#